data_AF-F6KDV4-F1
#
_entry.id   AF-F6KDV4-F1
#
_cell.length_a   1.000
_cell.length_b   1.000
_cell.length_c   1.000
_cell.angle_alpha   90.00
_cell.angle_beta   90.00
_cell.angle_gamma   90.00
#
_symmetry.space_group_name_H-M   'P 1'
#
loop_
_entity.id
_entity.type
_entity.pdbx_description
1 polymer ?
#
loop_
_entity_poly.entity_id
_entity_poly.type
_entity_poly.pdbx_seq_one_letter_code
_entity_poly.pdbx_strand_id
1 'polypeptide(L)'
;DIPEGKSVTFKWRGKPLFIRHRTGEEIATEESVPVASLRDPQHDKERVQRSEWLVVLGVCTHLGCVPIANAGDFGGYYCPC
;
A
#
# COMPACT_ATOMS: atom_id res chain seq x y z
N ASP A 1 14.75 -9.75 7.12
CA ASP A 1 14.45 -9.71 5.67
C ASP A 1 12.95 -9.79 5.43
N ILE A 2 12.47 -9.13 4.37
CA ILE A 2 11.06 -9.21 3.92
C ILE A 2 11.08 -9.90 2.55
N PRO A 3 10.60 -11.15 2.44
CA PRO A 3 10.57 -11.86 1.17
C PRO A 3 9.65 -11.15 0.15
N GLU A 4 9.97 -11.31 -1.14
CA GLU A 4 9.09 -10.86 -2.21
C GLU A 4 7.69 -11.49 -2.04
N GLY A 5 6.64 -10.73 -2.36
CA GLY A 5 5.28 -11.21 -2.19
C GLY A 5 4.74 -11.13 -0.75
N LYS A 6 5.54 -10.67 0.22
CA LYS A 6 5.13 -10.59 1.65
C LYS A 6 4.96 -9.15 2.15
N SER A 7 4.12 -9.05 3.18
CA SER A 7 3.82 -7.83 3.93
C SER A 7 4.24 -8.01 5.38
N VAL A 8 4.76 -6.96 6.00
CA VAL A 8 5.05 -6.92 7.43
C VAL A 8 4.56 -5.59 8.00
N THR A 9 4.02 -5.64 9.23
CA THR A 9 3.57 -4.46 9.97
C THR A 9 4.52 -4.19 11.13
N PHE A 10 5.01 -2.96 11.23
CA PHE A 10 5.84 -2.48 12.33
C PHE A 10 5.14 -1.37 13.10
N LYS A 11 5.54 -1.15 14.36
CA LYS A 11 5.19 0.06 15.10
C LYS A 11 6.30 1.09 14.89
N TRP A 12 5.96 2.23 14.28
CA TRP A 12 6.90 3.33 14.04
C TRP A 12 6.30 4.65 14.48
N ARG A 13 7.01 5.38 15.36
CA ARG A 13 6.56 6.68 15.92
C ARG A 13 5.11 6.63 16.46
N GLY A 14 4.75 5.52 17.11
CA GLY A 14 3.42 5.31 17.68
C GLY A 14 2.32 4.94 16.68
N LYS A 15 2.63 4.80 15.39
CA LYS A 15 1.68 4.44 14.33
C LYS A 15 2.06 3.10 13.69
N PRO A 16 1.10 2.35 13.11
CA PRO A 16 1.42 1.20 12.28
C PRO A 16 2.12 1.65 10.99
N LEU A 17 3.17 0.95 10.61
CA LEU A 17 3.91 1.12 9.37
C LEU A 17 3.82 -0.19 8.60
N PHE A 18 3.21 -0.16 7.42
CA PHE A 18 3.12 -1.30 6.53
C PHE A 18 4.28 -1.28 5.55
N ILE A 19 4.95 -2.41 5.42
CA ILE A 19 6.03 -2.61 4.45
C ILE A 19 5.68 -3.83 3.60
N ARG A 20 5.65 -3.63 2.28
CA ARG A 20 5.35 -4.66 1.28
C ARG A 20 6.50 -4.74 0.27
N HIS A 21 7.06 -5.94 0.10
CA HIS A 21 8.06 -6.22 -0.95
C HIS A 21 7.37 -6.71 -2.22
N ARG A 22 6.97 -5.78 -3.09
CA ARG A 22 6.09 -6.02 -4.23
C ARG A 22 6.75 -6.91 -5.29
N THR A 23 5.95 -7.75 -5.93
CA THR A 23 6.38 -8.52 -7.11
C THR A 23 6.40 -7.63 -8.35
N GLY A 24 7.09 -8.07 -9.41
CA GLY A 24 7.05 -7.37 -10.71
C GLY A 24 5.63 -7.26 -11.30
N GLU A 25 4.78 -8.26 -11.07
CA GLU A 25 3.38 -8.25 -11.54
C GLU A 25 2.53 -7.21 -10.81
N GLU A 26 2.71 -7.08 -9.49
CA GLU A 26 2.02 -6.05 -8.70
C GLU A 26 2.45 -4.65 -9.15
N ILE A 27 3.75 -4.42 -9.34
CA ILE A 27 4.27 -3.13 -9.81
C ILE A 27 3.67 -2.77 -11.17
N ALA A 28 3.71 -3.71 -12.13
CA ALA A 28 3.17 -3.47 -13.47
C ALA A 28 1.66 -3.18 -13.43
N THR A 29 0.92 -3.88 -12.57
CA THR A 29 -0.52 -3.66 -12.38
C THR A 29 -0.78 -2.24 -11.87
N GLU A 30 -0.12 -1.83 -10.78
CA GLU A 30 -0.37 -0.52 -10.16
C GLU A 30 0.13 0.65 -11.02
N GLU A 31 1.23 0.49 -11.76
CA GLU A 31 1.71 1.52 -12.69
C GLU A 31 0.79 1.71 -13.90
N SER A 32 0.01 0.69 -14.27
CA SER A 32 -0.92 0.73 -15.41
C SER A 32 -2.27 1.40 -15.10
N VAL A 33 -2.55 1.69 -13.83
CA VAL A 33 -3.84 2.25 -13.40
C VAL A 33 -4.07 3.63 -14.01
N PRO A 34 -5.21 3.87 -14.70
CA PRO A 34 -5.56 5.20 -15.18
C PRO A 34 -5.86 6.15 -14.00
N VAL A 35 -4.90 6.98 -13.60
CA VAL A 35 -5.01 7.83 -12.39
C VAL A 35 -6.23 8.75 -12.38
N ALA A 36 -6.78 9.11 -13.54
CA ALA A 36 -8.00 9.91 -13.66
C ALA A 36 -9.27 9.19 -13.17
N SER A 37 -9.25 7.86 -13.00
CA SER A 37 -10.35 7.10 -12.41
C SER A 37 -10.32 7.06 -10.88
N LEU A 38 -9.20 7.48 -10.27
CA LEU A 38 -8.99 7.43 -8.82
C LEU A 38 -9.60 8.66 -8.15
N ARG A 39 -10.09 8.47 -6.91
CA ARG A 39 -10.62 9.57 -6.08
C ARG A 39 -9.58 10.65 -5.80
N ASP A 40 -8.32 10.24 -5.62
CA ASP A 40 -7.17 11.11 -5.42
C ASP A 40 -6.09 10.73 -6.47
N PRO A 41 -6.03 11.43 -7.61
CA PRO A 41 -5.14 11.08 -8.72
C PRO A 41 -3.66 11.23 -8.34
N GLN A 42 -2.93 10.11 -8.34
CA GLN A 42 -1.48 10.09 -8.13
C GLN A 42 -0.87 8.84 -8.75
N HIS A 43 0.24 8.96 -9.47
CA HIS A 43 0.92 7.78 -10.05
C HIS A 43 1.73 7.03 -8.98
N ASP A 44 1.87 5.71 -9.12
CA ASP A 44 2.66 4.88 -8.20
C ASP A 44 4.10 5.36 -8.05
N LYS A 45 4.75 5.71 -9.18
CA LYS A 45 6.12 6.24 -9.23
C LYS A 45 6.34 7.55 -8.45
N GLU A 46 5.27 8.27 -8.12
CA GLU A 46 5.35 9.49 -7.31
C GLU A 46 5.27 9.17 -5.80
N ARG A 47 4.83 7.96 -5.45
CA ARG A 47 4.61 7.50 -4.07
C ARG A 47 5.77 6.66 -3.54
N VAL A 48 6.55 6.06 -4.43
CA VAL A 48 7.67 5.18 -4.09
C VAL A 48 8.99 5.70 -4.64
N GLN A 49 10.09 5.41 -3.95
CA GLN A 49 11.45 5.70 -4.44
C GLN A 49 12.09 4.50 -5.14
N ARG A 50 11.66 3.29 -4.77
CA ARG A 50 12.10 2.00 -5.29
C ARG A 50 10.86 1.15 -5.49
N SER A 51 10.53 0.79 -6.74
CA SER A 51 9.23 0.20 -7.07
C SER A 51 8.98 -1.14 -6.37
N GLU A 52 10.01 -1.89 -6.00
CA GLU A 52 9.87 -3.13 -5.22
C GLU A 52 9.44 -2.90 -3.76
N TRP A 53 9.54 -1.67 -3.24
CA TRP A 53 9.21 -1.33 -1.86
C TRP A 53 8.04 -0.37 -1.76
N LEU A 54 6.92 -0.86 -1.24
CA LEU A 54 5.82 -0.01 -0.77
C LEU A 54 5.91 0.13 0.75
N VAL A 55 6.10 1.36 1.22
CA VAL A 55 6.19 1.72 2.64
C VAL A 55 5.15 2.79 2.94
N VAL A 56 4.13 2.44 3.73
CA VAL A 56 3.01 3.35 4.01
C VAL A 56 2.67 3.37 5.50
N LEU A 57 2.18 4.52 5.97
CA LEU A 57 1.55 4.60 7.29
C LEU A 57 0.21 3.86 7.23
N GLY A 58 0.03 2.86 8.09
CA GLY A 58 -1.17 2.01 8.16
C GLY A 58 -2.34 2.70 8.87
N VAL A 59 -2.60 3.96 8.54
CA VAL A 59 -3.61 4.81 9.18
C VAL A 59 -4.59 5.27 8.10
N CYS A 60 -5.83 4.78 8.16
CA CYS A 60 -6.87 5.15 7.21
C CYS A 60 -7.14 6.66 7.30
N THR A 61 -7.20 7.34 6.16
CA THR A 61 -7.34 8.80 6.09
C THR A 61 -8.72 9.32 6.50
N HIS A 62 -9.71 8.44 6.66
CA HIS A 62 -11.03 8.81 7.15
C HIS A 62 -10.98 9.22 8.64
N LEU A 63 -10.77 8.25 9.54
CA LEU A 63 -10.76 8.46 11.00
C LEU A 63 -9.60 7.76 11.72
N GLY A 64 -8.62 7.23 10.98
CA GLY A 64 -7.38 6.70 11.57
C GLY A 64 -7.41 5.25 12.05
N CYS A 65 -8.47 4.48 11.74
CA CYS A 65 -8.45 3.03 11.93
C CYS A 65 -7.30 2.36 11.16
N VAL A 66 -6.89 1.18 11.61
CA VAL A 66 -5.80 0.41 10.99
C VAL A 66 -6.39 -0.52 9.92
N PRO A 67 -6.02 -0.38 8.64
CA PRO A 67 -6.50 -1.27 7.58
C PRO A 67 -5.93 -2.69 7.69
N ILE A 68 -6.67 -3.66 7.16
CA ILE A 68 -6.30 -5.06 7.02
C ILE A 68 -5.64 -5.25 5.65
N ALA A 69 -4.46 -5.88 5.62
CA ALA A 69 -3.73 -6.18 4.38
C ALA A 69 -4.35 -7.35 3.60
N ASN A 70 -4.19 -7.35 2.27
CA ASN A 70 -4.67 -8.38 1.35
C ASN A 70 -6.20 -8.61 1.46
N ALA A 71 -6.94 -7.52 1.69
CA ALA A 71 -8.37 -7.52 1.85
C ALA A 71 -8.98 -6.35 1.06
N GLY A 72 -10.28 -6.46 0.75
CA GLY A 72 -10.98 -5.52 -0.12
C GLY A 72 -10.83 -5.89 -1.60
N ASP A 73 -11.54 -5.15 -2.45
CA ASP A 73 -11.78 -5.55 -3.85
C ASP A 73 -10.59 -5.31 -4.79
N PHE A 74 -9.59 -4.54 -4.33
CA PHE A 74 -8.44 -4.11 -5.16
C PHE A 74 -7.12 -4.76 -4.73
N GLY A 75 -7.14 -5.84 -3.96
CA GLY A 75 -5.92 -6.57 -3.59
C GLY A 75 -4.94 -5.84 -2.66
N GLY A 76 -5.30 -4.64 -2.18
CA GLY A 76 -4.47 -3.82 -1.29
C GLY A 76 -4.88 -3.93 0.18
N TYR A 77 -5.57 -2.92 0.68
CA TYR A 77 -5.96 -2.79 2.09
C TYR A 77 -7.44 -2.48 2.26
N TYR A 78 -8.06 -3.06 3.29
CA TYR A 78 -9.45 -2.81 3.67
C TYR A 78 -9.56 -2.23 5.07
N CYS A 79 -10.25 -1.10 5.21
CA CYS A 79 -10.59 -0.51 6.51
C CYS A 79 -11.97 -1.04 6.95
N PRO A 80 -12.08 -1.75 8.11
CA PRO A 80 -13.35 -2.31 8.58
C PRO A 80 -14.22 -1.33 9.38
N CYS A 81 -13.67 -0.17 9.72
CA CYS A 81 -14.43 1.02 10.10
C CYS A 81 -14.91 1.71 8.81
#